data_AF-A0A3D3I0Z2-F1
#
_entry.id   AF-A0A3D3I0Z2-F1
#
_cell.length_a   1.000
_cell.length_b   1.000
_cell.length_c   1.000
_cell.angle_alpha   90.00
_cell.angle_beta   90.00
_cell.angle_gamma   90.00
#
_symmetry.space_group_name_H-M   'P 1'
#
loop_
_entity.id
_entity.type
_entity.pdbx_description
1 polymer ?
#
loop_
_entity_poly.entity_id
_entity_poly.type
_entity_poly.pdbx_seq_one_letter_code
_entity_poly.pdbx_strand_id
1 'polypeptide(L)'
;PVVKKVYFPREILPLASVISNFIHLLLSLPIFFIFLFVIYATYGFEVSPFTWRMLFLPVLLVITFMLTAGMAFIISALNVFYEDVKYAVSLLLYIFFFLTPVMYFSENVFYALKDKPYGMLLYNLYHANPMAMLVTAYKKTLVPMGKIDPGGGEGLIPMLPMNWPMFGVTVAITLAFFFGGYALFNRMKWRFVERP
;
A
#
# COMPACT_ATOMS: atom_id res chain seq x y z
N PRO A 1 25.66 -27.38 20.44
CA PRO A 1 25.03 -26.45 21.41
C PRO A 1 25.77 -25.09 21.45
N VAL A 2 25.48 -24.22 20.48
CA VAL A 2 25.99 -22.83 20.38
C VAL A 2 24.83 -21.82 20.32
N VAL A 3 23.59 -22.29 20.29
CA VAL A 3 22.37 -21.47 20.11
C VAL A 3 21.88 -20.82 21.42
N LYS A 4 22.59 -20.99 22.55
CA LYS A 4 22.17 -20.51 23.87
C LYS A 4 22.80 -19.19 24.35
N LYS A 5 23.61 -18.50 23.53
CA LYS A 5 24.34 -17.29 23.98
C LYS A 5 24.06 -16.00 23.21
N VAL A 6 23.23 -16.02 22.18
CA VAL A 6 22.87 -14.79 21.46
C VAL A 6 21.43 -14.44 21.80
N TYR A 7 21.22 -13.30 22.47
CA TYR A 7 19.89 -12.73 22.62
C TYR A 7 19.36 -12.46 21.21
N PHE A 8 18.41 -13.27 20.76
CA PHE A 8 17.79 -13.07 19.45
C PHE A 8 16.59 -12.14 19.63
N PRO A 9 16.67 -10.87 19.20
CA PRO A 9 15.54 -9.96 19.31
C PRO A 9 14.43 -10.43 18.38
N ARG A 10 13.28 -10.75 18.98
CA ARG A 10 12.12 -11.35 18.29
C ARG A 10 11.51 -10.44 17.22
N GLU A 11 11.82 -9.15 17.28
CA GLU A 11 11.46 -8.10 16.31
C GLU A 11 12.08 -8.35 14.93
N ILE A 12 13.22 -9.03 14.86
CA ILE A 12 13.90 -9.35 13.59
C ILE A 12 13.06 -10.31 12.75
N LEU A 13 12.25 -11.18 13.36
CA LEU A 13 11.46 -12.18 12.63
C LEU A 13 10.44 -11.52 11.67
N PRO A 14 9.51 -10.67 12.14
CA PRO A 14 8.58 -9.99 11.23
C PRO A 14 9.30 -9.01 10.30
N LEU A 15 10.31 -8.29 10.78
CA LEU A 15 11.07 -7.36 9.94
C LEU A 15 11.81 -8.04 8.80
N ALA A 16 12.41 -9.21 9.02
CA ALA A 16 13.13 -9.96 7.98
C ALA A 16 12.19 -10.33 6.82
N SER A 17 10.95 -10.74 7.13
CA SER A 17 9.94 -11.03 6.11
C SER A 17 9.53 -9.77 5.34
N VAL A 18 9.30 -8.65 6.03
CA VAL A 18 8.94 -7.38 5.39
C VAL A 18 10.07 -6.86 4.51
N ILE A 19 11.32 -6.88 4.99
CA ILE A 19 12.50 -6.45 4.24
C ILE A 19 12.71 -7.33 3.00
N SER A 20 12.56 -8.65 3.13
CA SER A 20 12.67 -9.56 1.99
C SER A 20 11.66 -9.21 0.88
N ASN A 21 10.39 -9.03 1.25
CA ASN A 21 9.35 -8.62 0.31
C ASN A 21 9.58 -7.20 -0.25
N PHE A 22 10.14 -6.30 0.55
CA PHE A 22 10.51 -4.97 0.09
C PHE A 22 11.65 -5.01 -0.94
N ILE A 23 12.64 -5.88 -0.76
CA ILE A 23 13.69 -6.11 -1.76
C ILE A 23 13.07 -6.68 -3.05
N HIS A 24 12.13 -7.62 -2.95
CA HIS A 24 11.41 -8.11 -4.12
C HIS A 24 10.67 -6.98 -4.86
N LEU A 25 10.03 -6.06 -4.14
CA LEU A 25 9.42 -4.87 -4.72
C LEU A 25 10.47 -4.00 -5.43
N LEU A 26 11.61 -3.73 -4.79
CA LEU A 26 12.70 -2.96 -5.39
C LEU A 26 13.26 -3.61 -6.66
N LEU A 27 13.38 -4.94 -6.70
CA LEU A 27 13.82 -5.67 -7.89
C LEU A 27 12.75 -5.68 -9.00
N SER A 28 11.47 -5.63 -8.65
CA SER A 28 10.38 -5.54 -9.62
C SER A 28 10.28 -4.17 -10.31
N LEU A 29 10.73 -3.10 -9.64
CA LEU A 29 10.66 -1.73 -10.18
C LEU A 29 11.46 -1.54 -11.48
N PRO A 30 12.74 -1.94 -11.58
CA PRO A 30 13.49 -1.88 -12.85
C PRO A 30 12.78 -2.61 -13.99
N ILE A 31 12.24 -3.81 -13.73
CA ILE A 31 11.52 -4.60 -14.73
C ILE A 31 10.27 -3.84 -15.19
N PHE A 32 9.54 -3.24 -14.26
CA PHE A 32 8.39 -2.39 -14.57
C PHE A 32 8.78 -1.15 -15.41
N PHE A 33 9.88 -0.48 -15.09
CA PHE A 33 10.35 0.66 -15.89
C PHE A 33 10.82 0.26 -17.29
N ILE A 34 11.49 -0.89 -17.43
CA ILE A 34 11.85 -1.45 -18.74
C ILE A 34 10.58 -1.70 -19.56
N PHE A 35 9.56 -2.31 -18.95
CA PHE A 35 8.28 -2.54 -19.60
C PHE A 35 7.61 -1.25 -20.07
N LEU A 36 7.57 -0.21 -19.21
CA LEU A 36 7.05 1.11 -19.60
C LEU A 36 7.85 1.74 -20.74
N PHE A 37 9.17 1.59 -20.74
CA PHE A 37 10.03 2.10 -21.81
C PHE A 37 9.76 1.42 -23.16
N VAL A 38 9.61 0.08 -23.17
CA VAL A 38 9.29 -0.67 -24.38
C VAL A 38 7.93 -0.26 -24.96
N ILE A 39 6.92 -0.10 -24.11
CA ILE A 39 5.60 0.39 -24.52
C ILE A 39 5.68 1.80 -25.10
N TYR A 40 6.41 2.70 -24.44
CA TYR A 40 6.63 4.05 -24.94
C TYR A 40 7.29 4.05 -26.32
N ALA A 41 8.35 3.26 -26.50
CA ALA A 41 9.07 3.15 -27.76
C ALA A 41 8.22 2.54 -28.91
N THR A 42 7.31 1.63 -28.58
CA THR A 42 6.49 0.91 -29.58
C THR A 42 5.26 1.70 -30.00
N TYR A 43 4.56 2.34 -29.05
CA TYR A 43 3.29 3.02 -29.30
C TYR A 43 3.42 4.54 -29.46
N GLY A 44 4.62 5.10 -29.28
CA GLY A 44 4.87 6.53 -29.50
C GLY A 44 3.97 7.43 -28.64
N PHE A 45 3.76 7.07 -27.36
CA PHE A 45 2.94 7.87 -26.45
C PHE A 45 3.40 9.34 -26.50
N GLU A 46 2.48 10.26 -26.79
CA GLU A 46 2.74 11.72 -26.74
C GLU A 46 3.19 12.20 -25.35
N VAL A 47 2.96 11.38 -24.32
CA VAL A 47 3.28 11.68 -22.93
C VAL A 47 4.45 10.81 -22.48
N SER A 48 5.59 11.46 -22.19
CA SER A 48 6.75 10.79 -21.61
C SER A 48 6.37 10.10 -20.29
N PRO A 49 6.65 8.80 -20.12
CA PRO A 49 6.42 8.11 -18.86
C PRO A 49 7.27 8.73 -17.73
N PHE A 50 8.44 9.29 -18.06
CA PHE A 50 9.35 9.91 -17.10
C PHE A 50 8.93 11.34 -16.78
N THR A 51 7.88 11.48 -15.97
CA THR A 51 7.44 12.77 -15.43
C THR A 51 8.17 13.08 -14.12
N TRP A 52 8.33 14.37 -13.77
CA TRP A 52 8.90 14.86 -12.50
C TRP A 52 8.30 14.21 -11.24
N ARG A 53 7.07 13.68 -11.34
CA ARG A 53 6.37 12.98 -10.26
C ARG A 53 7.08 11.71 -9.82
N MET A 54 7.87 11.07 -10.68
CA MET A 54 8.63 9.87 -10.30
C MET A 54 9.62 10.13 -9.17
N LEU A 55 10.03 11.39 -8.95
CA LEU A 55 10.81 11.78 -7.77
C LEU A 55 10.06 11.56 -6.44
N PHE A 56 8.73 11.40 -6.49
CA PHE A 56 7.90 11.08 -5.34
C PHE A 56 7.84 9.59 -5.01
N LEU A 57 8.31 8.72 -5.93
CA LEU A 57 8.30 7.28 -5.75
C LEU A 57 9.07 6.80 -4.51
N PRO A 58 10.28 7.31 -4.18
CA PRO A 58 10.97 6.95 -2.94
C PRO A 58 10.14 7.23 -1.69
N VAL A 59 9.38 8.33 -1.68
CA VAL A 59 8.50 8.70 -0.56
C VAL A 59 7.38 7.67 -0.41
N LEU A 60 6.74 7.26 -1.52
CA LEU A 60 5.71 6.23 -1.52
C LEU A 60 6.24 4.87 -1.02
N LEU A 61 7.45 4.50 -1.44
CA LEU A 61 8.11 3.27 -1.01
C LEU A 61 8.34 3.25 0.50
N VAL A 62 8.83 4.37 1.06
CA VAL A 62 9.04 4.49 2.52
C VAL A 62 7.71 4.35 3.26
N ILE A 63 6.65 5.03 2.81
CA ILE A 63 5.34 4.95 3.46
C ILE A 63 4.78 3.53 3.38
N THR A 64 4.91 2.86 2.23
CA THR A 64 4.47 1.47 2.05
C THR A 64 5.26 0.52 2.97
N PHE A 65 6.57 0.73 3.09
CA PHE A 65 7.41 -0.04 4.00
C PHE A 65 7.00 0.16 5.46
N MET A 66 6.78 1.39 5.90
CA MET A 66 6.36 1.70 7.27
C MET A 66 4.98 1.11 7.59
N LEU A 67 4.02 1.19 6.66
CA LEU A 67 2.67 0.66 6.84
C LEU A 67 2.71 -0.87 6.98
N THR A 68 3.41 -1.55 6.07
CA THR A 68 3.54 -3.00 6.06
C THR A 68 4.31 -3.51 7.28
N ALA A 69 5.38 -2.82 7.70
CA ALA A 69 6.10 -3.13 8.93
C ALA A 69 5.21 -2.97 10.18
N GLY A 70 4.47 -1.87 10.29
CA GLY A 70 3.54 -1.62 11.41
C GLY A 70 2.46 -2.70 11.51
N MET A 71 1.83 -3.04 10.38
CA MET A 71 0.85 -4.13 10.34
C MET A 71 1.47 -5.49 10.65
N ALA A 72 2.66 -5.78 10.13
CA ALA A 72 3.37 -7.04 10.39
C ALA A 72 3.69 -7.21 11.88
N PHE A 73 4.08 -6.14 12.59
CA PHE A 73 4.27 -6.18 14.03
C PHE A 73 2.98 -6.50 14.77
N ILE A 74 1.87 -5.85 14.45
CA ILE A 74 0.58 -6.10 15.11
C ILE A 74 0.12 -7.54 14.87
N ILE A 75 0.11 -7.98 13.60
CA ILE A 75 -0.38 -9.29 13.19
C ILE A 75 0.50 -10.41 13.74
N SER A 76 1.83 -10.27 13.66
CA SER A 76 2.74 -11.29 14.21
C SER A 76 2.57 -11.43 15.72
N ALA A 77 2.36 -10.32 16.43
CA ALA A 77 2.16 -10.35 17.87
C ALA A 77 0.82 -11.01 18.24
N LEU A 78 -0.25 -10.79 17.46
CA LEU A 78 -1.54 -11.46 17.64
C LEU A 78 -1.49 -12.95 17.30
N ASN A 79 -0.79 -13.31 16.21
CA ASN A 79 -0.70 -14.69 15.74
C ASN A 79 -0.01 -15.62 16.74
N VAL A 80 0.89 -15.11 17.59
CA VAL A 80 1.50 -15.88 18.69
C VAL A 80 0.48 -16.25 19.76
N PHE A 81 -0.57 -15.44 19.96
CA PHE A 81 -1.63 -15.73 20.93
C PHE A 81 -2.79 -16.52 20.33
N TYR A 82 -3.06 -16.34 19.03
CA TYR A 82 -4.20 -16.90 18.32
C TYR A 82 -3.80 -17.38 16.93
N GLU A 83 -3.78 -18.69 16.73
CA GLU A 83 -3.41 -19.28 15.44
C GLU A 83 -4.39 -18.94 14.31
N ASP A 84 -5.66 -18.65 14.65
CA ASP A 84 -6.71 -18.33 13.69
C ASP A 84 -6.54 -16.95 13.01
N VAL A 85 -5.67 -16.09 13.56
CA VAL A 85 -5.38 -14.76 13.02
C VAL A 85 -4.84 -14.87 11.59
N LYS A 86 -4.04 -15.89 11.27
CA LYS A 86 -3.51 -16.08 9.91
C LYS A 86 -4.62 -16.28 8.87
N TYR A 87 -5.67 -17.03 9.21
CA TYR A 87 -6.81 -17.27 8.32
C TYR A 87 -7.69 -16.03 8.21
N ALA A 88 -7.97 -15.36 9.34
CA ALA A 88 -8.76 -14.13 9.36
C ALA A 88 -8.09 -13.02 8.53
N VAL A 89 -6.78 -12.81 8.69
CA VAL A 89 -6.03 -11.82 7.90
C VAL A 89 -6.05 -12.16 6.41
N SER A 90 -5.91 -13.43 6.04
CA SER A 90 -5.96 -13.86 4.64
C SER A 90 -7.31 -13.53 3.99
N LEU A 91 -8.41 -13.80 4.72
CA LEU A 91 -9.76 -13.44 4.27
C LEU A 91 -9.94 -11.91 4.16
N LEU A 92 -9.48 -11.15 5.15
CA LEU A 92 -9.56 -9.69 5.14
C LEU A 92 -8.78 -9.08 3.98
N LEU A 93 -7.58 -9.59 3.68
CA LEU A 93 -6.79 -9.15 2.53
C LEU A 93 -7.50 -9.40 1.20
N TYR A 94 -8.21 -10.53 1.08
CA TYR A 94 -9.03 -10.81 -0.10
C TYR A 94 -10.15 -9.78 -0.29
N ILE A 95 -10.87 -9.43 0.77
CA ILE A 95 -11.92 -8.40 0.72
C ILE A 95 -11.29 -7.02 0.42
N PHE A 96 -10.16 -6.68 1.06
CA PHE A 96 -9.45 -5.42 0.85
C PHE A 96 -8.91 -5.26 -0.56
N PHE A 97 -8.57 -6.35 -1.25
CA PHE A 97 -8.18 -6.30 -2.66
C PHE A 97 -9.27 -5.68 -3.55
N PHE A 98 -10.55 -6.00 -3.31
CA PHE A 98 -11.66 -5.41 -4.06
C PHE A 98 -12.05 -4.01 -3.60
N LEU A 99 -11.86 -3.71 -2.31
CA LEU A 99 -12.11 -2.37 -1.76
C LEU A 99 -11.04 -1.35 -2.16
N THR A 100 -9.87 -1.78 -2.63
CA THR A 100 -8.81 -0.89 -3.09
C THR A 100 -8.85 -0.76 -4.61
N PRO A 101 -8.41 0.38 -5.18
CA PRO A 101 -8.48 0.62 -6.62
C PRO A 101 -7.31 -0.07 -7.30
N VAL A 102 -7.18 -1.39 -7.14
CA VAL A 102 -6.17 -2.21 -7.80
C VAL A 102 -6.63 -2.55 -9.22
N MET A 103 -7.83 -3.12 -9.34
CA MET A 103 -8.44 -3.54 -10.62
C MET A 103 -9.00 -2.37 -11.45
N TYR A 104 -9.33 -1.24 -10.81
CA TYR A 104 -9.94 -0.07 -11.43
C TYR A 104 -9.23 1.22 -11.00
N PHE A 105 -9.58 2.34 -11.62
CA PHE A 105 -9.06 3.67 -11.27
C PHE A 105 -9.96 4.37 -10.25
N SER A 106 -9.36 5.11 -9.31
CA SER A 106 -10.10 5.85 -8.27
C SER A 106 -11.12 6.84 -8.86
N GLU A 107 -10.83 7.31 -10.07
CA GLU A 107 -11.62 8.20 -10.89
C GLU A 107 -12.99 7.59 -11.23
N ASN A 108 -13.06 6.27 -11.49
CA ASN A 108 -14.32 5.58 -11.76
C ASN A 108 -15.27 5.71 -10.57
N VAL A 109 -14.74 5.61 -9.35
CA VAL A 109 -15.50 5.78 -8.11
C VAL A 109 -15.96 7.23 -7.95
N PHE A 110 -15.10 8.20 -8.28
CA PHE A 110 -15.46 9.61 -8.22
C PHE A 110 -16.60 9.95 -9.18
N TYR A 111 -16.47 9.59 -10.47
CA TYR A 111 -17.48 9.91 -11.47
C TYR A 111 -18.80 9.16 -11.23
N ALA A 112 -18.76 7.91 -10.76
CA ALA A 112 -19.96 7.16 -10.37
C ALA A 112 -20.70 7.78 -9.17
N LEU A 113 -20.01 8.56 -8.34
CA LEU A 113 -20.57 9.17 -7.14
C LEU A 113 -20.85 10.68 -7.31
N LYS A 114 -20.36 11.30 -8.39
CA LYS A 114 -20.38 12.76 -8.58
C LYS A 114 -21.78 13.37 -8.45
N ASP A 115 -22.79 12.68 -8.98
CA ASP A 115 -24.17 13.18 -9.02
C ASP A 115 -24.95 12.90 -7.72
N LYS A 116 -24.34 12.22 -6.75
CA LYS A 116 -24.98 11.89 -5.46
C LYS A 116 -24.67 12.96 -4.41
N PRO A 117 -25.65 13.34 -3.55
CA PRO A 117 -25.47 14.39 -2.55
C PRO A 117 -24.36 14.10 -1.52
N TYR A 118 -24.06 12.82 -1.25
CA TYR A 118 -22.99 12.39 -0.35
C TYR A 118 -21.74 11.87 -1.09
N GLY A 119 -21.66 12.06 -2.41
CA GLY A 119 -20.63 11.45 -3.26
C GLY A 119 -19.21 11.82 -2.86
N MET A 120 -18.97 13.09 -2.53
CA MET A 120 -17.65 13.57 -2.13
C MET A 120 -17.24 13.06 -0.74
N LEU A 121 -18.19 12.90 0.19
CA LEU A 121 -17.95 12.32 1.50
C LEU A 121 -17.58 10.83 1.36
N LEU A 122 -18.35 10.08 0.59
CA LEU A 122 -18.08 8.67 0.28
C LEU A 122 -16.72 8.48 -0.40
N TYR A 123 -16.36 9.36 -1.34
CA TYR A 123 -15.06 9.35 -2.00
C TYR A 123 -13.90 9.61 -1.04
N ASN A 124 -14.08 10.54 -0.10
CA ASN A 124 -13.10 10.84 0.93
C ASN A 124 -12.96 9.69 1.93
N LEU A 125 -14.08 9.07 2.33
CA LEU A 125 -14.08 7.91 3.21
C LEU A 125 -13.40 6.70 2.54
N TYR A 126 -13.59 6.52 1.24
CA TYR A 126 -12.89 5.52 0.45
C TYR A 126 -11.35 5.73 0.48
N HIS A 127 -10.89 6.98 0.34
CA HIS A 127 -9.48 7.34 0.43
C HIS A 127 -8.94 7.40 1.86
N ALA A 128 -9.80 7.27 2.89
CA ALA A 128 -9.34 7.12 4.27
C ALA A 128 -8.67 5.75 4.49
N ASN A 129 -8.93 4.77 3.63
CA ASN A 129 -8.16 3.53 3.60
C ASN A 129 -6.74 3.82 3.09
N PRO A 130 -5.69 3.63 3.92
CA PRO A 130 -4.32 3.98 3.53
C PRO A 130 -3.83 3.19 2.32
N MET A 131 -4.29 1.95 2.14
CA MET A 131 -3.95 1.15 0.95
C MET A 131 -4.61 1.70 -0.31
N ALA A 132 -5.86 2.17 -0.23
CA ALA A 132 -6.56 2.74 -1.37
C ALA A 132 -5.87 4.03 -1.85
N MET A 133 -5.48 4.89 -0.91
CA MET A 133 -4.75 6.11 -1.23
C MET A 133 -3.34 5.83 -1.77
N LEU A 134 -2.61 4.87 -1.19
CA LEU A 134 -1.28 4.50 -1.68
C LEU A 134 -1.32 3.93 -3.11
N VAL A 135 -2.24 3.01 -3.41
CA VAL A 135 -2.38 2.45 -4.76
C VAL A 135 -2.72 3.55 -5.77
N THR A 136 -3.64 4.44 -5.41
CA THR A 136 -3.97 5.62 -6.23
C THR A 136 -2.75 6.51 -6.44
N ALA A 137 -1.94 6.71 -5.40
CA ALA A 137 -0.73 7.51 -5.47
C ALA A 137 0.34 6.89 -6.38
N TYR A 138 0.54 5.57 -6.30
CA TYR A 138 1.42 4.84 -7.22
C TYR A 138 0.95 4.97 -8.67
N LYS A 139 -0.35 4.74 -8.94
CA LYS A 139 -0.92 4.86 -10.28
C LYS A 139 -0.72 6.27 -10.85
N LYS A 140 -1.04 7.32 -10.10
CA LYS A 140 -0.89 8.72 -10.53
C LYS A 140 0.56 9.19 -10.69
N THR A 141 1.51 8.49 -10.05
CA THR A 141 2.94 8.80 -10.11
C THR A 141 3.63 8.06 -11.26
N LEU A 142 3.25 6.81 -11.50
CA LEU A 142 3.88 5.91 -12.48
C LEU A 142 3.21 5.95 -13.85
N VAL A 143 1.91 6.23 -13.90
CA VAL A 143 1.13 6.29 -15.15
C VAL A 143 0.96 7.77 -15.54
N PRO A 144 1.29 8.15 -16.79
CA PRO A 144 1.08 9.51 -17.26
C PRO A 144 -0.38 9.92 -17.16
N MET A 145 -0.63 11.21 -16.85
CA MET A 145 -1.99 11.73 -16.82
C MET A 145 -2.55 11.81 -18.22
N GLY A 146 -3.32 10.79 -18.58
CA GLY A 146 -4.08 10.74 -19.80
C GLY A 146 -5.57 10.69 -19.51
N LYS A 147 -6.29 10.33 -20.56
CA LYS A 147 -7.67 9.91 -20.46
C LYS A 147 -7.72 8.41 -20.18
N ILE A 148 -8.54 8.00 -19.22
CA ILE A 148 -8.75 6.60 -18.87
C ILE A 148 -10.07 6.14 -19.47
N ASP A 149 -10.10 4.95 -20.06
CA ASP A 149 -11.36 4.28 -20.34
C ASP A 149 -11.84 3.59 -19.05
N PRO A 150 -12.98 4.00 -18.47
CA PRO A 150 -13.48 3.39 -17.24
C PRO A 150 -13.96 1.94 -17.44
N GLY A 151 -14.05 1.48 -18.69
CA GLY A 151 -14.70 0.23 -19.06
C GLY A 151 -16.22 0.42 -19.10
N GLY A 152 -16.87 -0.09 -20.14
CA GLY A 152 -18.33 0.00 -20.29
C GLY A 152 -18.83 0.95 -21.40
N GLY A 153 -17.93 1.50 -22.23
CA GLY A 153 -18.32 2.25 -23.44
C GLY A 153 -18.69 3.71 -23.23
N GLU A 154 -18.54 4.25 -22.01
CA GLU A 154 -18.88 5.64 -21.66
C GLU A 154 -17.82 6.69 -22.08
N GLY A 155 -16.84 6.28 -22.89
CA GLY A 155 -15.80 7.14 -23.38
C GLY A 155 -14.73 7.46 -22.33
N LEU A 156 -13.80 8.32 -22.74
CA LEU A 156 -12.55 8.59 -22.05
C LEU A 156 -12.72 9.64 -20.93
N ILE A 157 -12.55 9.24 -19.67
CA ILE A 157 -12.63 10.13 -18.49
C ILE A 157 -11.27 10.76 -18.15
N PRO A 158 -11.23 12.03 -17.70
CA PRO A 158 -9.99 12.67 -17.31
C PRO A 158 -9.52 12.24 -15.92
N MET A 159 -8.22 12.01 -15.78
CA MET A 159 -7.56 11.74 -14.50
C MET A 159 -7.68 12.91 -13.52
N LEU A 160 -8.02 12.61 -12.26
CA LEU A 160 -8.09 13.62 -11.21
C LEU A 160 -6.70 13.88 -10.62
N PRO A 161 -6.39 15.12 -10.19
CA PRO A 161 -5.14 15.40 -9.50
C PRO A 161 -5.03 14.60 -8.19
N MET A 162 -3.82 14.57 -7.61
CA MET A 162 -3.60 13.93 -6.31
C MET A 162 -4.36 14.67 -5.22
N ASN A 163 -5.11 13.93 -4.39
CA ASN A 163 -5.78 14.50 -3.24
C ASN A 163 -4.78 14.61 -2.06
N TRP A 164 -4.01 15.70 -2.03
CA TRP A 164 -2.97 15.95 -1.03
C TRP A 164 -3.46 15.90 0.43
N PRO A 165 -4.64 16.41 0.80
CA PRO A 165 -5.20 16.25 2.14
C PRO A 165 -5.33 14.79 2.58
N MET A 166 -5.92 13.94 1.73
CA MET A 166 -6.11 12.51 2.03
C MET A 166 -4.79 11.75 2.06
N PHE A 167 -3.81 12.20 1.27
CA PHE A 167 -2.45 11.68 1.36
C PHE A 167 -1.82 11.99 2.73
N GLY A 168 -1.99 13.22 3.23
CA GLY A 168 -1.54 13.61 4.57
C GLY A 168 -2.19 12.77 5.67
N VAL A 169 -3.50 12.51 5.58
CA VAL A 169 -4.21 11.60 6.49
C VAL A 169 -3.63 10.18 6.42
N THR A 170 -3.33 9.68 5.21
CA THR A 170 -2.71 8.36 5.01
C THR A 170 -1.33 8.26 5.65
N VAL A 171 -0.52 9.32 5.55
CA VAL A 171 0.79 9.39 6.22
C VAL A 171 0.61 9.35 7.74
N ALA A 172 -0.32 10.14 8.29
CA ALA A 172 -0.60 10.15 9.72
C ALA A 172 -1.06 8.78 10.23
N ILE A 173 -1.97 8.11 9.50
CA ILE A 173 -2.41 6.75 9.80
C ILE A 173 -1.22 5.78 9.76
N THR A 174 -0.40 5.84 8.72
CA THR A 174 0.79 4.98 8.59
C THR A 174 1.75 5.14 9.76
N LEU A 175 2.03 6.38 10.17
CA LEU A 175 2.88 6.66 11.33
C LEU A 175 2.25 6.10 12.62
N ALA A 176 0.95 6.27 12.81
CA ALA A 176 0.24 5.72 13.96
C ALA A 176 0.32 4.18 14.00
N PHE A 177 0.14 3.50 12.86
CA PHE A 177 0.27 2.05 12.76
C PHE A 177 1.71 1.57 12.99
N PHE A 178 2.71 2.30 12.49
CA PHE A 178 4.12 1.95 12.66
C PHE A 178 4.55 2.08 14.13
N PHE A 179 4.36 3.25 14.73
CA PHE A 179 4.74 3.48 16.13
C PHE A 179 3.87 2.68 17.09
N GLY A 180 2.55 2.62 16.85
CA GLY A 180 1.61 1.84 17.64
C GLY A 180 1.89 0.34 17.56
N GLY A 181 2.15 -0.19 16.36
CA GLY A 181 2.49 -1.58 16.16
C GLY A 181 3.82 -1.97 16.80
N TYR A 182 4.84 -1.13 16.66
CA TYR A 182 6.13 -1.32 17.35
C TYR A 182 5.97 -1.29 18.87
N ALA A 183 5.24 -0.31 19.42
CA ALA A 183 5.01 -0.19 20.86
C ALA A 183 4.21 -1.38 21.41
N LEU A 184 3.19 -1.86 20.69
CA LEU A 184 2.41 -3.04 21.05
C LEU A 184 3.31 -4.29 21.08
N PHE A 185 4.10 -4.51 20.03
CA PHE A 185 5.02 -5.66 19.94
C PHE A 185 6.02 -5.64 21.11
N ASN A 186 6.62 -4.48 21.38
CA ASN A 186 7.58 -4.31 22.46
C ASN A 186 6.97 -4.51 23.86
N ARG A 187 5.69 -4.21 24.04
CA ARG A 187 4.96 -4.52 25.29
C ARG A 187 4.66 -6.01 25.42
N MET A 188 4.27 -6.67 24.33
CA MET A 188 3.88 -8.10 24.36
C MET A 188 5.07 -9.05 24.36
N LYS A 189 6.29 -8.58 24.07
CA LYS A 189 7.51 -9.40 24.01
C LYS A 189 7.78 -10.23 25.26
N TRP A 190 7.38 -9.73 26.43
CA TRP A 190 7.58 -10.39 27.72
C TRP A 190 6.66 -11.60 27.92
N ARG A 191 5.42 -11.51 27.42
CA ARG A 191 4.45 -12.62 27.49
C ARG A 191 4.77 -13.78 26.55
N PHE A 192 5.62 -13.57 25.54
CA PHE A 192 6.06 -14.63 24.64
C PHE A 192 7.07 -15.60 25.27
N VAL A 193 7.62 -15.30 26.45
CA VAL A 193 8.59 -16.16 27.15
C VAL A 193 7.89 -17.22 28.01
N GLU A 194 6.65 -16.96 28.42
CA GLU A 194 5.94 -17.74 29.44
C GLU A 194 5.06 -18.86 28.87
N ARG A 195 4.90 -18.97 27.56
CA ARG A 195 4.14 -20.04 26.92
C ARG A 195 5.09 -21.12 26.37
N PRO A 196 4.99 -22.38 26.85
CA PRO A 196 5.82 -23.49 26.37
C PRO A 196 5.49 -23.90 24.93
#